data_AF-A0A5R8WU41-F1
#
_entry.id   AF-A0A5R8WU41-F1
#
_cell.length_a   1.000
_cell.length_b   1.000
_cell.length_c   1.000
_cell.angle_alpha   90.00
_cell.angle_beta   90.00
_cell.angle_gamma   90.00
#
_symmetry.space_group_name_H-M   'P 1'
#
loop_
_entity.id
_entity.type
_entity.pdbx_description
1 polymer ?
#
loop_
_entity_poly.entity_id
_entity_poly.type
_entity_poly.pdbx_seq_one_letter_code
_entity_poly.pdbx_strand_id
1 'polypeptide(L)'
;MKRSFYRSLLLSALGTSLLTGLASCNKDKDFGPDSTYSAEDNSDAEGADAATYEYVDANAPEDVNRGTSGTYAPAADLAAIGSGCATRSYDAATRTLTITFDPNGCTGRDGRVRRGQIVAVFSGQHRQAGSSVVISLVNYSVNGNAHAGTRTITYLGNGTYTLDVQAASVTTAQGVFTWASQRTYTQTAGQGTRTILDDEYSVTGSASGTNRKGVSFTATIQQPLKKVFQRGCARLFVSGTVEINTSKEKTLLLNYDPTGTEACDNIVSVTVNGRTRTIRIR
;
A
#
# COMPACT_ATOMS: atom_id res chain seq x y z
N MET A 1 -1.64 -2.19 -94.70
CA MET A 1 -1.32 -2.70 -93.34
C MET A 1 -2.38 -2.20 -92.38
N LYS A 2 -3.32 -3.07 -91.98
CA LYS A 2 -4.35 -2.78 -90.96
C LYS A 2 -3.87 -3.40 -89.66
N ARG A 3 -3.82 -2.65 -88.56
CA ARG A 3 -3.80 -3.23 -87.22
C ARG A 3 -4.80 -2.54 -86.32
N SER A 4 -5.56 -3.41 -85.68
CA SER A 4 -6.80 -3.24 -84.97
C SER A 4 -6.51 -3.14 -83.47
N PHE A 5 -7.22 -2.20 -82.85
CA PHE A 5 -7.86 -2.22 -81.53
C PHE A 5 -7.14 -2.82 -80.31
N TYR A 6 -7.04 -1.91 -79.34
CA TYR A 6 -6.73 -2.00 -77.92
C TYR A 6 -7.46 -3.11 -77.15
N ARG A 7 -6.71 -3.76 -76.24
CA ARG A 7 -7.21 -4.60 -75.14
C ARG A 7 -6.87 -3.95 -73.79
N SER A 8 -7.92 -3.77 -73.01
CA SER A 8 -8.05 -4.10 -71.58
C SER A 8 -7.31 -3.30 -70.49
N LEU A 9 -8.16 -2.71 -69.62
CA LEU A 9 -8.10 -2.60 -68.15
C LEU A 9 -6.91 -1.90 -67.49
N LEU A 10 -7.19 -0.85 -66.71
CA LEU A 10 -7.06 -0.90 -65.23
C LEU A 10 -7.62 0.38 -64.56
N LEU A 11 -8.33 0.13 -63.46
CA LEU A 11 -8.92 1.07 -62.51
C LEU A 11 -7.89 2.07 -61.94
N SER A 12 -8.30 3.33 -61.81
CA SER A 12 -7.74 4.27 -60.83
C SER A 12 -8.85 5.19 -60.31
N ALA A 13 -9.62 4.70 -59.33
CA ALA A 13 -10.48 5.53 -58.50
C ALA A 13 -9.66 6.00 -57.28
N LEU A 14 -9.05 7.18 -57.41
CA LEU A 14 -8.39 7.88 -56.33
C LEU A 14 -9.33 8.96 -55.78
N GLY A 15 -9.56 8.95 -54.48
CA GLY A 15 -9.92 10.14 -53.72
C GLY A 15 -11.33 10.15 -53.12
N THR A 16 -11.39 10.69 -51.90
CA THR A 16 -12.54 10.86 -50.98
C THR A 16 -12.95 9.57 -50.24
N SER A 17 -13.00 9.50 -48.91
CA SER A 17 -13.03 10.55 -47.89
C SER A 17 -12.56 9.99 -46.55
N LEU A 18 -11.53 10.64 -46.02
CA LEU A 18 -11.15 10.69 -44.62
C LEU A 18 -12.28 11.40 -43.84
N LEU A 19 -12.92 10.77 -42.84
CA LEU A 19 -13.61 11.38 -41.67
C LEU A 19 -14.65 10.42 -41.05
N THR A 20 -14.22 9.54 -40.13
CA THR A 20 -15.06 9.05 -39.01
C THR A 20 -14.15 8.54 -37.87
N GLY A 21 -13.43 9.46 -37.23
CA GLY A 21 -12.50 9.15 -36.14
C GLY A 21 -12.77 9.92 -34.84
N LEU A 22 -13.95 10.50 -34.65
CA LEU A 22 -14.26 11.31 -33.47
C LEU A 22 -15.60 10.90 -32.85
N ALA A 23 -15.57 9.90 -31.96
CA ALA A 23 -16.41 9.79 -30.76
C ALA A 23 -16.31 8.39 -30.14
N SER A 24 -15.30 8.16 -29.30
CA SER A 24 -15.48 7.21 -28.18
C SER A 24 -14.60 7.60 -26.99
N CYS A 25 -14.76 8.85 -26.54
CA CYS A 25 -14.64 9.15 -25.11
C CYS A 25 -16.04 8.99 -24.50
N ASN A 26 -16.52 7.75 -24.41
CA ASN A 26 -17.58 7.48 -23.43
C ASN A 26 -16.90 7.58 -22.05
N LYS A 27 -17.09 8.72 -21.37
CA LYS A 27 -16.96 8.75 -19.91
C LYS A 27 -17.86 7.62 -19.40
N ASP A 28 -17.30 6.57 -18.77
CA ASP A 28 -18.15 5.58 -18.12
C ASP A 28 -19.08 6.32 -17.20
N LYS A 29 -20.37 6.24 -17.47
CA LYS A 29 -21.40 6.90 -16.69
C LYS A 29 -21.41 6.38 -15.25
N ASP A 30 -20.90 5.15 -15.06
CA ASP A 30 -20.78 4.46 -13.78
C ASP A 30 -19.50 4.80 -13.01
N PHE A 31 -18.46 5.29 -13.70
CA PHE A 31 -17.23 5.77 -13.07
C PHE A 31 -17.12 7.27 -13.30
N GLY A 32 -17.68 8.03 -12.34
CA GLY A 32 -17.48 9.47 -12.28
C GLY A 32 -15.99 9.83 -12.15
N PRO A 33 -15.63 11.11 -12.35
CA PRO A 33 -14.25 11.57 -12.19
C PRO A 33 -13.68 11.35 -10.78
N ASP A 34 -14.54 11.09 -9.79
CA ASP A 34 -14.16 10.89 -8.39
C ASP A 34 -14.21 9.44 -7.90
N SER A 35 -14.59 8.50 -8.77
CA SER A 35 -15.06 7.19 -8.33
C SER A 35 -14.01 6.15 -8.00
N THR A 36 -12.73 6.52 -7.99
CA THR A 36 -11.65 5.62 -7.58
C THR A 36 -10.81 6.20 -6.45
N TYR A 37 -10.98 7.48 -6.10
CA TYR A 37 -10.10 8.13 -5.12
C TYR A 37 -10.15 7.46 -3.75
N SER A 38 -11.32 7.05 -3.27
CA SER A 38 -11.42 6.35 -1.99
C SER A 38 -10.72 4.98 -2.03
N ALA A 39 -10.75 4.28 -3.16
CA ALA A 39 -10.03 3.02 -3.33
C ALA A 39 -8.51 3.23 -3.38
N GLU A 40 -8.06 4.22 -4.16
CA GLU A 40 -6.65 4.60 -4.26
C GLU A 40 -6.08 5.08 -2.92
N ASP A 41 -6.75 6.02 -2.25
CA ASP A 41 -6.34 6.55 -0.95
C ASP A 41 -6.36 5.46 0.13
N ASN A 42 -7.34 4.56 0.11
CA ASN A 42 -7.35 3.42 1.01
C ASN A 42 -6.16 2.49 0.74
N SER A 43 -5.86 2.17 -0.52
CA SER A 43 -4.67 1.36 -0.83
C SER A 43 -3.35 2.04 -0.44
N ASP A 44 -3.24 3.35 -0.62
CA ASP A 44 -2.07 4.13 -0.18
C ASP A 44 -1.94 4.11 1.35
N ALA A 45 -3.06 4.21 2.08
CA ALA A 45 -3.10 4.08 3.54
C ALA A 45 -2.60 2.70 4.02
N GLU A 46 -3.06 1.62 3.39
CA GLU A 46 -2.60 0.25 3.70
C GLU A 46 -1.10 0.08 3.45
N GLY A 47 -0.60 0.63 2.33
CA GLY A 47 0.82 0.63 2.02
C GLY A 47 1.66 1.42 3.04
N ALA A 48 1.14 2.55 3.53
CA ALA A 48 1.80 3.36 4.54
C ALA A 48 1.88 2.64 5.91
N ASP A 49 0.80 1.99 6.32
CA ASP A 49 0.76 1.25 7.58
C ASP A 49 1.65 0.00 7.52
N ALA A 50 1.61 -0.76 6.41
CA ALA A 50 2.49 -1.91 6.19
C ALA A 50 3.97 -1.53 6.16
N ALA A 51 4.33 -0.43 5.50
CA ALA A 51 5.72 0.05 5.49
C ALA A 51 6.17 0.47 6.89
N THR A 52 5.33 1.19 7.64
CA THR A 52 5.68 1.62 9.00
C THR A 52 5.92 0.41 9.91
N TYR A 53 5.06 -0.61 9.82
CA TYR A 53 5.26 -1.90 10.50
C TYR A 53 6.60 -2.54 10.12
N GLU A 54 6.87 -2.68 8.82
CA GLU A 54 8.09 -3.31 8.30
C GLU A 54 9.37 -2.68 8.87
N TYR A 55 9.45 -1.34 8.89
CA TYR A 55 10.60 -0.65 9.46
C TYR A 55 10.77 -0.94 10.96
N VAL A 56 9.67 -0.91 11.72
CA VAL A 56 9.71 -1.16 13.17
C VAL A 56 10.02 -2.62 13.48
N ASP A 57 9.41 -3.56 12.78
CA ASP A 57 9.57 -5.00 12.95
C ASP A 57 11.02 -5.44 12.63
N ALA A 58 11.61 -4.92 11.55
CA ALA A 58 13.00 -5.20 11.21
C ALA A 58 13.99 -4.62 12.25
N ASN A 59 13.70 -3.42 12.77
CA ASN A 59 14.60 -2.70 13.68
C ASN A 59 14.28 -2.93 15.17
N ALA A 60 13.27 -3.73 15.49
CA ALA A 60 12.88 -4.02 16.86
C ALA A 60 14.08 -4.57 17.67
N PRO A 61 14.20 -4.23 18.96
CA PRO A 61 15.27 -4.76 19.80
C PRO A 61 15.12 -6.27 19.98
N GLU A 62 16.24 -7.00 19.91
CA GLU A 62 16.27 -8.45 20.23
C GLU A 62 15.91 -8.69 21.70
N ASP A 63 16.42 -7.83 22.60
CA ASP A 63 16.04 -7.74 24.02
C ASP A 63 15.61 -6.30 24.34
N VAL A 64 14.37 -6.12 24.77
CA VAL A 64 13.78 -4.81 25.07
C VAL A 64 14.42 -4.13 26.29
N ASN A 65 15.06 -4.86 27.21
CA ASN A 65 15.63 -4.31 28.44
C ASN A 65 17.13 -4.00 28.32
N ARG A 66 17.76 -4.25 27.16
CA ARG A 66 19.20 -4.04 26.95
C ARG A 66 19.49 -2.77 26.13
N GLY A 67 20.26 -1.84 26.67
CA GLY A 67 20.59 -0.58 25.97
C GLY A 67 21.34 -0.78 24.64
N THR A 68 22.29 -1.72 24.59
CA THR A 68 23.04 -2.07 23.37
C THR A 68 22.38 -3.23 22.60
N SER A 69 21.05 -3.33 22.66
CA SER A 69 20.31 -4.42 22.02
C SER A 69 20.47 -4.36 20.50
N GLY A 70 20.88 -5.49 19.92
CA GLY A 70 20.85 -5.70 18.48
C GLY A 70 19.42 -5.71 17.95
N THR A 71 19.27 -5.98 16.66
CA THR A 71 17.96 -6.09 16.03
C THR A 71 17.43 -7.52 16.12
N TYR A 72 16.11 -7.64 16.25
CA TYR A 72 15.43 -8.93 16.13
C TYR A 72 15.66 -9.54 14.73
N ALA A 73 15.45 -8.76 13.66
CA ALA A 73 15.71 -9.23 12.31
C ALA A 73 17.22 -9.27 12.00
N PRO A 74 17.66 -10.16 11.08
CA PRO A 74 19.04 -10.22 10.61
C PRO A 74 19.49 -8.92 9.94
N ALA A 75 20.81 -8.66 9.94
CA ALA A 75 21.38 -7.48 9.29
C ALA A 75 21.07 -7.39 7.77
N ALA A 76 20.87 -8.52 7.11
CA ALA A 76 20.48 -8.57 5.69
C ALA A 76 19.10 -7.93 5.44
N ASP A 77 18.15 -8.10 6.36
CA ASP A 77 16.82 -7.50 6.27
C ASP A 77 16.91 -5.98 6.42
N LEU A 78 17.71 -5.50 7.37
CA LEU A 78 17.96 -4.08 7.57
C LEU A 78 18.54 -3.43 6.32
N ALA A 79 19.52 -4.08 5.70
CA ALA A 79 20.12 -3.61 4.46
C ALA A 79 19.09 -3.57 3.31
N ALA A 80 18.22 -4.58 3.23
CA ALA A 80 17.17 -4.66 2.22
C ALA A 80 16.07 -3.61 2.40
N ILE A 81 15.69 -3.29 3.64
CA ILE A 81 14.56 -2.39 3.96
C ILE A 81 15.01 -0.93 3.98
N GLY A 82 16.08 -0.61 4.72
CA GLY A 82 16.51 0.76 4.99
C GLY A 82 17.57 1.32 4.04
N SER A 83 17.99 0.54 3.04
CA SER A 83 18.92 0.94 1.96
C SER A 83 20.20 1.65 2.43
N GLY A 84 20.65 1.40 3.66
CA GLY A 84 21.86 1.98 4.26
C GLY A 84 21.80 3.46 4.66
N CYS A 85 20.66 4.15 4.54
CA CYS A 85 20.55 5.58 4.86
C CYS A 85 19.59 5.87 6.03
N ALA A 86 18.95 4.85 6.59
CA ALA A 86 18.22 4.95 7.85
C ALA A 86 19.14 4.56 9.02
N THR A 87 19.21 5.41 10.03
CA THR A 87 19.95 5.15 11.27
C THR A 87 19.01 4.72 12.38
N ARG A 88 19.43 3.71 13.14
CA ARG A 88 18.71 3.18 14.29
C ARG A 88 19.31 3.70 15.60
N SER A 89 18.46 4.11 16.53
CA SER A 89 18.81 4.35 17.94
C SER A 89 17.81 3.63 18.85
N TYR A 90 18.28 3.07 19.95
CA TYR A 90 17.43 2.40 20.93
C TYR A 90 17.79 2.82 22.36
N ASP A 91 16.79 3.23 23.13
CA ASP A 91 16.90 3.51 24.56
C ASP A 91 16.09 2.49 25.35
N ALA A 92 16.77 1.64 26.13
CA ALA A 92 16.14 0.61 26.93
C ALA A 92 15.42 1.14 28.19
N ALA A 93 15.82 2.30 28.71
CA ALA A 93 15.19 2.88 29.90
C ALA A 93 13.74 3.30 29.59
N THR A 94 13.52 3.82 28.38
CA THR A 94 12.20 4.21 27.87
C THR A 94 11.59 3.22 26.89
N ARG A 95 12.32 2.14 26.56
CA ARG A 95 11.97 1.15 25.53
C ARG A 95 11.60 1.79 24.19
N THR A 96 12.36 2.82 23.81
CA THR A 96 12.09 3.64 22.63
C THR A 96 13.07 3.31 21.52
N LEU A 97 12.55 2.84 20.40
CA LEU A 97 13.24 2.72 19.13
C LEU A 97 12.99 3.98 18.31
N THR A 98 14.06 4.59 17.81
CA THR A 98 13.99 5.69 16.84
C THR A 98 14.71 5.30 15.57
N ILE A 99 14.00 5.35 14.45
CA ILE A 99 14.54 5.16 13.10
C ILE A 99 14.55 6.54 12.44
N THR A 100 15.73 7.08 12.19
CA THR A 100 15.91 8.39 11.54
C THR A 100 16.37 8.18 10.10
N PHE A 101 15.64 8.77 9.16
CA PHE A 101 15.98 8.74 7.74
C PHE A 101 16.91 9.91 7.39
N ASP A 102 17.85 9.70 6.47
CA ASP A 102 18.72 10.76 5.98
C ASP A 102 17.91 11.99 5.50
N PRO A 103 18.32 13.22 5.85
CA PRO A 103 17.62 14.43 5.42
C PRO A 103 17.53 14.61 3.89
N ASN A 104 18.51 14.10 3.14
CA ASN A 104 18.48 14.11 1.67
C ASN A 104 17.50 13.07 1.11
N GLY A 105 17.05 12.12 1.93
CA GLY A 105 16.00 11.16 1.62
C GLY A 105 16.50 9.73 1.48
N CYS A 106 15.65 8.79 1.90
CA CYS A 106 15.92 7.36 1.90
C CYS A 106 14.98 6.57 0.99
N THR A 107 15.52 5.99 -0.08
CA THR A 107 14.74 5.16 -1.01
C THR A 107 14.59 3.75 -0.45
N GLY A 108 13.43 3.48 0.14
CA GLY A 108 13.08 2.13 0.59
C GLY A 108 12.89 1.16 -0.57
N ARG A 109 12.82 -0.14 -0.26
CA ARG A 109 12.61 -1.20 -1.27
C ARG A 109 11.29 -1.15 -2.02
N ASP A 110 10.32 -0.38 -1.52
CA ASP A 110 9.06 -0.06 -2.21
C ASP A 110 9.21 1.06 -3.26
N GLY A 111 10.43 1.59 -3.43
CA GLY A 111 10.76 2.66 -4.37
C GLY A 111 10.39 4.06 -3.87
N ARG A 112 9.95 4.21 -2.62
CA ARG A 112 9.53 5.49 -2.06
C ARG A 112 10.62 6.13 -1.20
N VAL A 113 10.74 7.45 -1.33
CA VAL A 113 11.74 8.26 -0.62
C VAL A 113 11.18 8.75 0.70
N ARG A 114 11.82 8.38 1.81
CA ARG A 114 11.43 8.71 3.19
C ARG A 114 12.35 9.76 3.81
N ARG A 115 11.79 10.64 4.62
CA ARG A 115 12.52 11.60 5.48
C ARG A 115 11.85 11.67 6.85
N GLY A 116 12.55 12.22 7.84
CA GLY A 116 12.04 12.36 9.21
C GLY A 116 12.31 11.12 10.05
N GLN A 117 11.41 10.81 10.99
CA GLN A 117 11.61 9.70 11.92
C GLN A 117 10.34 8.87 12.13
N ILE A 118 10.56 7.58 12.35
CA ILE A 118 9.59 6.66 12.95
C ILE A 118 10.06 6.40 14.39
N VAL A 119 9.18 6.62 15.36
CA VAL A 119 9.46 6.40 16.79
C VAL A 119 8.50 5.36 17.33
N ALA A 120 9.03 4.27 17.86
CA ALA A 120 8.26 3.13 18.37
C ALA A 120 8.58 2.88 19.85
N VAL A 121 7.56 2.87 20.69
CA VAL A 121 7.68 2.64 22.14
C VAL A 121 7.07 1.28 22.48
N PHE A 122 7.89 0.41 23.08
CA PHE A 122 7.52 -0.97 23.38
C PHE A 122 7.04 -1.09 24.83
N SER A 123 5.87 -1.72 25.05
CA SER A 123 5.40 -2.03 26.41
C SER A 123 6.01 -3.31 26.97
N GLY A 124 6.53 -4.20 26.11
CA GLY A 124 7.15 -5.47 26.46
C GLY A 124 8.06 -6.00 25.34
N GLN A 125 8.46 -7.27 25.43
CA GLN A 125 9.34 -7.87 24.43
C GLN A 125 8.65 -7.93 23.07
N HIS A 126 9.37 -7.58 22.00
CA HIS A 126 8.84 -7.62 20.64
C HIS A 126 8.27 -9.00 20.27
N ARG A 127 7.09 -9.03 19.63
CA ARG A 127 6.32 -10.24 19.26
C ARG A 127 5.91 -11.14 20.44
N GLN A 128 6.11 -10.72 21.69
CA GLN A 128 5.63 -11.45 22.86
C GLN A 128 4.12 -11.23 23.05
N ALA A 129 3.35 -12.30 23.23
CA ALA A 129 1.93 -12.21 23.51
C ALA A 129 1.63 -11.30 24.72
N GLY A 130 0.65 -10.41 24.57
CA GLY A 130 0.27 -9.40 25.56
C GLY A 130 1.10 -8.11 25.54
N SER A 131 2.21 -8.07 24.79
CA SER A 131 2.97 -6.84 24.57
C SER A 131 2.39 -5.99 23.43
N SER A 132 2.79 -4.73 23.38
CA SER A 132 2.36 -3.77 22.38
C SER A 132 3.46 -2.80 21.98
N VAL A 133 3.29 -2.18 20.82
CA VAL A 133 4.17 -1.14 20.28
C VAL A 133 3.33 0.04 19.84
N VAL A 134 3.61 1.22 20.38
CA VAL A 134 3.00 2.47 19.93
C VAL A 134 3.98 3.18 19.01
N ILE A 135 3.56 3.41 17.77
CA ILE A 135 4.36 4.03 16.72
C ILE A 135 3.81 5.43 16.42
N SER A 136 4.72 6.39 16.43
CA SER A 136 4.48 7.78 16.08
C SER A 136 5.46 8.25 15.00
N LEU A 137 5.09 9.33 14.32
CA LEU A 137 5.79 9.87 13.16
C LEU A 137 6.25 11.29 13.48
N VAL A 138 7.56 11.58 13.36
CA VAL A 138 8.14 12.89 13.67
C VAL A 138 8.75 13.48 12.42
N ASN A 139 8.17 14.58 11.93
CA ASN A 139 8.56 15.23 10.66
C ASN A 139 8.66 14.23 9.49
N TYR A 140 7.85 13.16 9.53
CA TYR A 140 7.95 12.06 8.60
C TYR A 140 7.23 12.38 7.29
N SER A 141 7.90 12.11 6.17
CA SER A 141 7.32 12.28 4.85
C SER A 141 7.71 11.16 3.91
N VAL A 142 6.83 10.87 2.96
CA VAL A 142 7.05 9.89 1.89
C VAL A 142 6.82 10.58 0.56
N ASN A 143 7.83 10.57 -0.33
CA ASN A 143 7.82 11.28 -1.60
C ASN A 143 7.47 12.78 -1.45
N GLY A 144 7.87 13.39 -0.33
CA GLY A 144 7.58 14.80 -0.01
C GLY A 144 6.19 15.07 0.57
N ASN A 145 5.30 14.07 0.65
CA ASN A 145 4.02 14.21 1.32
C ASN A 145 4.18 13.97 2.82
N ALA A 146 3.60 14.84 3.65
CA ALA A 146 3.69 14.68 5.11
C ALA A 146 2.73 13.59 5.59
N HIS A 147 3.18 12.74 6.52
CA HIS A 147 2.38 11.68 7.12
C HIS A 147 2.24 11.91 8.62
N ALA A 148 1.04 11.65 9.16
CA ALA A 148 0.75 11.76 10.58
C ALA A 148 -0.11 10.59 11.09
N GLY A 149 -0.40 10.61 12.39
CA GLY A 149 -1.22 9.64 13.11
C GLY A 149 -0.42 8.60 13.90
N THR A 150 -1.13 7.91 14.78
CA THR A 150 -0.56 6.91 15.69
C THR A 150 -0.98 5.51 15.25
N ARG A 151 -0.04 4.57 15.31
CA ARG A 151 -0.31 3.14 15.11
C ARG A 151 -0.01 2.39 16.40
N THR A 152 -0.94 1.58 16.87
CA THR A 152 -0.74 0.71 18.02
C THR A 152 -0.83 -0.73 17.56
N ILE A 153 0.27 -1.46 17.71
CA ILE A 153 0.32 -2.90 17.46
C ILE A 153 0.18 -3.61 18.79
N THR A 154 -0.72 -4.59 18.89
CA THR A 154 -0.82 -5.47 20.07
C THR A 154 -0.63 -6.92 19.65
N TYR A 155 0.39 -7.57 20.20
CA TYR A 155 0.72 -8.96 19.90
C TYR A 155 -0.19 -9.89 20.71
N LEU A 156 -0.92 -10.75 20.01
CA LEU A 156 -1.86 -11.71 20.61
C LEU A 156 -1.24 -13.11 20.80
N GLY A 157 -0.04 -13.34 20.24
CA GLY A 157 0.64 -14.64 20.25
C GLY A 157 0.31 -15.48 19.01
N ASN A 158 1.00 -16.61 18.84
CA ASN A 158 0.83 -17.53 17.71
C ASN A 158 0.85 -16.84 16.33
N GLY A 159 1.79 -15.89 16.14
CA GLY A 159 1.92 -15.12 14.90
C GLY A 159 0.78 -14.14 14.63
N THR A 160 -0.07 -13.84 15.62
CA THR A 160 -1.21 -12.94 15.46
C THR A 160 -0.97 -11.61 16.18
N TYR A 161 -1.32 -10.50 15.53
CA TYR A 161 -1.36 -9.18 16.14
C TYR A 161 -2.54 -8.35 15.63
N THR A 162 -2.92 -7.36 16.41
CA THR A 162 -3.86 -6.32 15.97
C THR A 162 -3.11 -5.04 15.67
N LEU A 163 -3.62 -4.27 14.71
CA LEU A 163 -3.17 -2.93 14.38
C LEU A 163 -4.36 -1.98 14.52
N ASP A 164 -4.25 -1.03 15.45
CA ASP A 164 -5.16 0.09 15.63
C ASP A 164 -4.50 1.38 15.14
N VAL A 165 -5.12 2.05 14.18
CA VAL A 165 -4.61 3.29 13.57
C VAL A 165 -5.55 4.43 13.91
N GLN A 166 -5.00 5.50 14.47
CA GLN A 166 -5.77 6.66 14.94
C GLN A 166 -5.27 7.95 14.29
N ALA A 167 -6.22 8.76 13.82
CA ALA A 167 -6.00 10.09 13.26
C ALA A 167 -4.87 10.14 12.21
N ALA A 168 -4.75 9.11 11.37
CA ALA A 168 -3.76 9.08 10.32
C ALA A 168 -4.14 9.98 9.17
N SER A 169 -3.14 10.58 8.55
CA SER A 169 -3.33 11.42 7.36
C SER A 169 -2.10 11.48 6.48
N VAL A 170 -2.33 11.78 5.20
CA VAL A 170 -1.30 12.19 4.26
C VAL A 170 -1.70 13.52 3.63
N THR A 171 -0.78 14.49 3.67
CA THR A 171 -0.96 15.78 3.01
C THR A 171 -0.28 15.76 1.64
N THR A 172 -1.08 15.83 0.58
CA THR A 172 -0.60 15.85 -0.82
C THR A 172 -0.93 17.19 -1.49
N ALA A 173 -0.34 17.45 -2.65
CA ALA A 173 -0.71 18.61 -3.46
C ALA A 173 -2.16 18.56 -4.00
N GLN A 174 -2.78 17.37 -4.01
CA GLN A 174 -4.13 17.14 -4.53
C GLN A 174 -5.22 17.19 -3.45
N GLY A 175 -4.82 17.29 -2.18
CA GLY A 175 -5.69 17.26 -1.00
C GLY A 175 -5.09 16.47 0.16
N VAL A 176 -5.78 16.49 1.29
CA VAL A 176 -5.46 15.67 2.46
C VAL A 176 -6.42 14.49 2.48
N PHE A 177 -5.90 13.28 2.64
CA PHE A 177 -6.72 12.13 2.99
C PHE A 177 -6.39 11.67 4.41
N THR A 178 -7.40 11.16 5.10
CA THR A 178 -7.32 10.75 6.52
C THR A 178 -7.90 9.36 6.69
N TRP A 179 -7.40 8.59 7.65
CA TRP A 179 -7.99 7.30 8.01
C TRP A 179 -7.78 6.94 9.48
N ALA A 180 -8.66 6.07 9.95
CA ALA A 180 -8.51 5.25 11.14
C ALA A 180 -8.85 3.81 10.76
N SER A 181 -8.19 2.83 11.37
CA SER A 181 -8.41 1.42 11.03
C SER A 181 -8.22 0.50 12.22
N GLN A 182 -8.93 -0.62 12.20
CA GLN A 182 -8.71 -1.76 13.07
C GLN A 182 -8.49 -2.98 12.20
N ARG A 183 -7.31 -3.58 12.30
CA ARG A 183 -6.90 -4.76 11.54
C ARG A 183 -6.46 -5.87 12.47
N THR A 184 -6.70 -7.10 12.06
CA THR A 184 -6.08 -8.29 12.63
C THR A 184 -5.21 -8.93 11.56
N TYR A 185 -3.93 -9.11 11.88
CA TYR A 185 -2.94 -9.79 11.06
C TYR A 185 -2.64 -11.15 11.68
N THR A 186 -2.79 -12.20 10.89
CA THR A 186 -2.46 -13.58 11.28
C THR A 186 -1.38 -14.09 10.35
N GLN A 187 -0.19 -14.37 10.90
CA GLN A 187 0.95 -14.84 10.12
C GLN A 187 0.69 -16.24 9.55
N THR A 188 0.82 -16.38 8.24
CA THR A 188 0.60 -17.62 7.48
C THR A 188 1.89 -18.27 6.98
N ALA A 189 3.00 -17.52 6.92
CA ALA A 189 4.34 -18.02 6.60
C ALA A 189 5.44 -17.22 7.33
N GLY A 190 6.64 -17.78 7.45
CA GLY A 190 7.81 -17.11 8.07
C GLY A 190 7.97 -17.29 9.58
N GLN A 191 7.00 -17.89 10.30
CA GLN A 191 7.05 -18.02 11.78
C GLN A 191 8.30 -18.74 12.33
N GLY A 192 8.94 -19.59 11.52
CA GLY A 192 10.12 -20.37 11.92
C GLY A 192 11.46 -19.64 11.72
N THR A 193 11.47 -18.44 11.16
CA THR A 193 12.70 -17.71 10.83
C THR A 193 12.72 -16.35 11.55
N ARG A 194 13.92 -15.76 11.64
CA ARG A 194 14.11 -14.39 12.14
C ARG A 194 13.99 -13.35 11.04
N THR A 195 14.17 -13.75 9.77
CA THR A 195 13.97 -12.83 8.66
C THR A 195 12.48 -12.51 8.59
N ILE A 196 12.15 -11.26 8.32
CA ILE A 196 10.78 -10.83 8.10
C ILE A 196 10.46 -10.79 6.61
N LEU A 197 11.46 -11.05 5.75
CA LEU A 197 11.30 -10.96 4.29
C LEU A 197 10.59 -12.17 3.69
N ASP A 198 10.43 -13.26 4.42
CA ASP A 198 9.64 -14.44 4.04
C ASP A 198 8.27 -14.48 4.74
N ASP A 199 7.94 -13.45 5.54
CA ASP A 199 6.68 -13.38 6.26
C ASP A 199 5.50 -13.15 5.30
N GLU A 200 4.43 -13.92 5.53
CA GLU A 200 3.13 -13.71 4.93
C GLU A 200 2.06 -13.57 6.03
N TYR A 201 1.05 -12.75 5.77
CA TYR A 201 -0.08 -12.54 6.69
C TYR A 201 -1.42 -12.58 5.96
N SER A 202 -2.41 -13.18 6.62
CA SER A 202 -3.83 -12.99 6.34
C SER A 202 -4.35 -11.83 7.17
N VAL A 203 -5.04 -10.88 6.55
CA VAL A 203 -5.48 -9.63 7.17
C VAL A 203 -6.98 -9.47 7.06
N THR A 204 -7.61 -9.14 8.19
CA THR A 204 -9.04 -8.84 8.28
C THR A 204 -9.28 -7.53 9.03
N GLY A 205 -10.49 -7.01 8.97
CA GLY A 205 -10.88 -5.79 9.69
C GLY A 205 -11.42 -4.70 8.77
N SER A 206 -11.40 -3.47 9.25
CA SER A 206 -12.00 -2.32 8.57
C SER A 206 -11.23 -1.03 8.76
N ALA A 207 -11.49 -0.05 7.90
CA ALA A 207 -11.03 1.31 8.00
C ALA A 207 -12.16 2.29 7.71
N SER A 208 -12.00 3.52 8.16
CA SER A 208 -12.87 4.64 7.80
C SER A 208 -12.05 5.91 7.70
N GLY A 209 -12.53 6.88 6.94
CA GLY A 209 -11.74 8.06 6.65
C GLY A 209 -12.41 9.05 5.72
N THR A 210 -11.60 9.98 5.23
CA THR A 210 -11.98 10.95 4.21
C THR A 210 -10.91 10.94 3.13
N ASN A 211 -11.31 10.76 1.88
CA ASN A 211 -10.39 10.74 0.75
C ASN A 211 -9.87 12.16 0.41
N ARG A 212 -8.90 12.25 -0.49
CA ARG A 212 -8.24 13.51 -0.90
C ARG A 212 -9.19 14.54 -1.52
N LYS A 213 -10.43 14.16 -1.85
CA LYS A 213 -11.50 15.02 -2.40
C LYS A 213 -12.58 15.38 -1.37
N GLY A 214 -12.36 15.08 -0.09
CA GLY A 214 -13.32 15.38 0.98
C GLY A 214 -14.53 14.46 0.99
N VAL A 215 -14.43 13.25 0.42
CA VAL A 215 -15.49 12.24 0.47
C VAL A 215 -15.19 11.27 1.60
N SER A 216 -16.07 11.23 2.59
CA SER A 216 -15.98 10.24 3.66
C SER A 216 -16.24 8.84 3.13
N PHE A 217 -15.50 7.84 3.63
CA PHE A 217 -15.62 6.45 3.25
C PHE A 217 -15.48 5.50 4.46
N THR A 218 -16.05 4.30 4.33
CA THR A 218 -15.73 3.12 5.12
C THR A 218 -15.23 2.03 4.19
N ALA A 219 -14.28 1.22 4.66
CA ALA A 219 -13.66 0.14 3.90
C ALA A 219 -13.65 -1.13 4.76
N THR A 220 -14.36 -2.16 4.33
CA THR A 220 -14.50 -3.43 5.05
C THR A 220 -13.89 -4.56 4.22
N ILE A 221 -12.97 -5.32 4.81
CA ILE A 221 -12.41 -6.51 4.16
C ILE A 221 -13.50 -7.58 4.06
N GLN A 222 -13.80 -8.01 2.84
CA GLN A 222 -14.80 -9.04 2.55
C GLN A 222 -14.15 -10.42 2.42
N GLN A 223 -13.05 -10.49 1.67
CA GLN A 223 -12.17 -11.65 1.62
C GLN A 223 -10.84 -11.26 2.25
N PRO A 224 -10.28 -12.05 3.19
CA PRO A 224 -9.03 -11.72 3.86
C PRO A 224 -7.94 -11.30 2.87
N LEU A 225 -7.25 -10.20 3.19
CA LEU A 225 -6.17 -9.70 2.34
C LEU A 225 -4.91 -10.49 2.62
N LYS A 226 -4.15 -10.83 1.57
CA LYS A 226 -2.85 -11.49 1.70
C LYS A 226 -1.74 -10.45 1.64
N LYS A 227 -0.97 -10.31 2.72
CA LYS A 227 0.24 -9.48 2.77
C LYS A 227 1.47 -10.35 2.63
N VAL A 228 2.39 -9.98 1.74
CA VAL A 228 3.64 -10.70 1.51
C VAL A 228 4.80 -9.71 1.62
N PHE A 229 5.77 -10.00 2.50
CA PHE A 229 6.96 -9.15 2.71
C PHE A 229 8.17 -9.56 1.85
N GLN A 230 7.99 -10.51 0.94
CA GLN A 230 8.98 -10.80 -0.08
C GLN A 230 9.29 -9.55 -0.93
N ARG A 231 10.54 -9.45 -1.37
CA ARG A 231 11.00 -8.39 -2.27
C ARG A 231 10.10 -8.31 -3.52
N GLY A 232 9.61 -7.12 -3.82
CA GLY A 232 8.68 -6.85 -4.92
C GLY A 232 7.21 -6.86 -4.53
N CYS A 233 6.86 -7.50 -3.40
CA CYS A 233 5.47 -7.65 -2.94
C CYS A 233 5.15 -6.78 -1.72
N ALA A 234 6.18 -6.35 -0.96
CA ALA A 234 6.04 -5.64 0.31
C ALA A 234 5.23 -4.35 0.26
N ARG A 235 4.96 -3.79 -0.91
CA ARG A 235 4.27 -2.50 -1.07
C ARG A 235 2.77 -2.56 -0.77
N LEU A 236 2.07 -3.55 -1.31
CA LEU A 236 0.61 -3.66 -1.23
C LEU A 236 0.20 -5.07 -0.82
N PHE A 237 -1.11 -5.33 -0.73
CA PHE A 237 -1.62 -6.69 -0.63
C PHE A 237 -1.59 -7.36 -2.00
N VAL A 238 -1.45 -8.68 -1.99
CA VAL A 238 -1.28 -9.51 -3.18
C VAL A 238 -2.60 -10.15 -3.61
N SER A 239 -3.53 -10.35 -2.69
CA SER A 239 -4.88 -10.86 -2.97
C SER A 239 -5.88 -10.45 -1.88
N GLY A 240 -7.17 -10.73 -2.14
CA GLY A 240 -8.30 -10.41 -1.27
C GLY A 240 -9.09 -9.19 -1.74
N THR A 241 -10.24 -8.96 -1.08
CA THR A 241 -11.21 -7.94 -1.52
C THR A 241 -11.68 -7.04 -0.39
N VAL A 242 -11.94 -5.78 -0.72
CA VAL A 242 -12.42 -4.75 0.18
C VAL A 242 -13.66 -4.10 -0.41
N GLU A 243 -14.74 -4.08 0.35
CA GLU A 243 -15.91 -3.27 0.03
C GLU A 243 -15.71 -1.86 0.60
N ILE A 244 -15.85 -0.85 -0.24
CA ILE A 244 -15.71 0.55 0.14
C ILE A 244 -17.06 1.24 -0.06
N ASN A 245 -17.62 1.79 1.00
CA ASN A 245 -18.82 2.61 0.96
C ASN A 245 -18.44 4.08 1.09
N THR A 246 -19.01 4.97 0.28
CA THR A 246 -18.66 6.40 0.29
C THR A 246 -19.89 7.26 0.52
N SER A 247 -19.67 8.49 1.00
CA SER A 247 -20.74 9.47 1.26
C SER A 247 -21.35 10.10 0.00
N LYS A 248 -20.61 10.11 -1.12
CA LYS A 248 -21.05 10.76 -2.37
C LYS A 248 -21.37 9.79 -3.50
N GLU A 249 -20.95 8.54 -3.38
CA GLU A 249 -21.07 7.55 -4.44
C GLU A 249 -21.50 6.19 -3.90
N LYS A 250 -21.53 5.23 -4.83
CA LYS A 250 -22.01 3.86 -4.66
C LYS A 250 -20.94 2.99 -4.01
N THR A 251 -21.34 1.83 -3.53
CA THR A 251 -20.43 0.80 -3.01
C THR A 251 -19.44 0.36 -4.09
N LEU A 252 -18.15 0.40 -3.77
CA LEU A 252 -17.07 -0.07 -4.60
C LEU A 252 -16.56 -1.41 -4.07
N LEU A 253 -16.24 -2.34 -4.96
CA LEU A 253 -15.47 -3.53 -4.62
C LEU A 253 -14.06 -3.40 -5.19
N LEU A 254 -13.08 -3.27 -4.29
CA LEU A 254 -11.67 -3.29 -4.61
C LEU A 254 -11.16 -4.74 -4.51
N ASN A 255 -10.60 -5.27 -5.59
CA ASN A 255 -9.97 -6.59 -5.63
C ASN A 255 -8.48 -6.46 -5.92
N TYR A 256 -7.65 -6.94 -4.99
CA TYR A 256 -6.18 -6.91 -5.09
C TYR A 256 -5.58 -7.94 -6.04
N ASP A 257 -6.35 -8.95 -6.44
CA ASP A 257 -5.91 -9.98 -7.41
C ASP A 257 -6.96 -10.16 -8.51
N PRO A 258 -7.04 -9.22 -9.47
CA PRO A 258 -8.01 -9.32 -10.55
C PRO A 258 -7.74 -10.48 -11.52
N THR A 259 -6.53 -11.03 -11.54
CA THR A 259 -6.13 -12.13 -12.42
C THR A 259 -6.18 -13.50 -11.75
N GLY A 260 -6.29 -13.56 -10.42
CA GLY A 260 -6.26 -14.81 -9.65
C GLY A 260 -4.87 -15.46 -9.59
N THR A 261 -3.81 -14.67 -9.82
CA THR A 261 -2.44 -15.18 -9.94
C THR A 261 -1.56 -14.78 -8.76
N GLU A 262 -2.08 -13.98 -7.83
CA GLU A 262 -1.32 -13.41 -6.71
C GLU A 262 -0.04 -12.70 -7.18
N ALA A 263 -0.15 -11.93 -8.28
CA ALA A 263 1.00 -11.24 -8.86
C ALA A 263 1.38 -10.00 -8.05
N CYS A 264 2.66 -9.81 -7.79
CA CYS A 264 3.18 -8.61 -7.11
C CYS A 264 3.36 -7.44 -8.09
N ASP A 265 2.28 -7.00 -8.71
CA ASP A 265 2.29 -6.02 -9.80
C ASP A 265 1.59 -4.68 -9.49
N ASN A 266 0.94 -4.58 -8.32
CA ASN A 266 0.13 -3.43 -7.90
C ASN A 266 -1.07 -3.16 -8.82
N ILE A 267 -1.55 -4.19 -9.52
CA ILE A 267 -2.75 -4.12 -10.37
C ILE A 267 -3.94 -4.57 -9.55
N VAL A 268 -4.96 -3.72 -9.50
CA VAL A 268 -6.21 -4.00 -8.78
C VAL A 268 -7.38 -3.77 -9.71
N SER A 269 -8.52 -4.38 -9.42
CA SER A 269 -9.78 -3.99 -10.05
C SER A 269 -10.71 -3.30 -9.08
N VAL A 270 -11.43 -2.30 -9.58
CA VAL A 270 -12.50 -1.59 -8.87
C VAL A 270 -13.79 -1.87 -9.61
N THR A 271 -14.78 -2.42 -8.91
CA THR A 271 -16.09 -2.71 -9.45
C THR A 271 -17.14 -1.78 -8.84
N VAL A 272 -17.92 -1.12 -9.70
CA VAL A 272 -19.00 -0.19 -9.34
C VAL A 272 -20.23 -0.54 -10.19
N ASN A 273 -21.36 -0.90 -9.57
CA ASN A 273 -22.58 -1.38 -10.26
C ASN A 273 -22.37 -2.52 -11.25
N GLY A 274 -21.50 -3.47 -10.93
CA GLY A 274 -21.19 -4.58 -11.83
C GLY A 274 -20.36 -4.20 -13.05
N ARG A 275 -19.88 -2.95 -13.16
CA ARG A 275 -18.82 -2.57 -14.11
C ARG A 275 -17.48 -2.56 -13.41
N THR A 276 -16.49 -3.18 -14.03
CA THR A 276 -15.15 -3.35 -13.46
C THR A 276 -14.12 -2.57 -14.29
N ARG A 277 -13.21 -1.89 -13.59
CA ARG A 277 -12.04 -1.26 -14.18
C ARG A 277 -10.78 -1.75 -13.48
N THR A 278 -9.77 -2.10 -14.27
CA THR A 278 -8.45 -2.42 -13.77
C THR A 278 -7.60 -1.15 -13.72
N ILE A 279 -6.98 -0.91 -12.58
CA ILE A 279 -6.10 0.24 -12.37
C ILE A 279 -4.80 -0.22 -11.73
N ARG A 280 -3.74 0.57 -11.91
CA ARG A 280 -2.48 0.39 -11.19
C ARG A 280 -2.40 1.41 -10.07
N ILE A 281 -2.33 0.95 -8.83
CA ILE A 281 -2.31 1.80 -7.63
C ILE A 281 -0.88 2.20 -7.23
N ARG A 282 -0.77 3.36 -6.57
CA ARG A 282 0.50 4.07 -6.29
C ARG A 282 1.06 3.80 -4.89
#